data_AF-A0A7Y3EZM1-F1
#
_entry.id   AF-A0A7Y3EZM1-F1
#
_cell.length_a   1.000
_cell.length_b   1.000
_cell.length_c   1.000
_cell.angle_alpha   90.00
_cell.angle_beta   90.00
_cell.angle_gamma   90.00
#
_symmetry.space_group_name_H-M   'P 1'
#
loop_
_entity.id
_entity.type
_entity.pdbx_description
1 polymer ?
#
loop_
_entity_poly.entity_id
_entity_poly.type
_entity_poly.pdbx_seq_one_letter_code
_entity_poly.pdbx_strand_id
1 'polypeptide(L)'
;AEQGGGKGFDQALRASPVMQELQKVRNIRPGFNKGLWRGLITAAIETLTAGKLPRTLRNHADHASLTKLEDLKPVERQWVKRDLAPRDRLASVYFAATDHDEDQPVHLQILEPDVCVTRCTEEYGNPCTQFCPAQVYEMVEDTASAAGKRLQINAANCVHCKTCDIKDPYQIINWVTPEGGSGPNYQNL
;
A
#
# COMPACT_ATOMS: atom_id res chain seq x y z
N ALA A 1 4.74 16.55 27.79
CA ALA A 1 3.95 15.57 27.02
C ALA A 1 3.57 14.36 27.87
N GLU A 2 4.44 13.89 28.77
CA GLU A 2 4.19 12.70 29.63
C GLU A 2 3.16 12.89 30.77
N GLN A 3 2.60 14.09 30.95
CA GLN A 3 1.58 14.35 31.98
C GLN A 3 0.32 15.08 31.45
N GLY A 4 0.19 15.25 30.12
CA GLY A 4 -0.97 15.91 29.51
C GLY A 4 -1.86 14.90 28.80
N GLY A 5 -3.04 14.61 29.34
CA GLY A 5 -4.00 13.77 28.65
C GLY A 5 -4.43 14.38 27.30
N GLY A 6 -4.67 13.54 26.29
CA GLY A 6 -5.01 13.98 24.91
C GLY A 6 -6.38 14.67 24.75
N LYS A 7 -7.08 15.01 25.85
CA LYS A 7 -8.35 15.74 25.79
C LYS A 7 -8.13 17.12 25.18
N GLY A 8 -8.92 17.47 24.17
CA GLY A 8 -8.82 18.75 23.46
C GLY A 8 -7.79 18.77 22.32
N PHE A 9 -6.97 17.72 22.14
CA PHE A 9 -6.01 17.65 21.03
C PHE A 9 -6.70 17.73 19.66
N ASP A 10 -7.78 16.98 19.45
CA ASP A 10 -8.55 17.02 18.19
C ASP A 10 -9.09 18.43 17.89
N GLN A 11 -9.63 19.11 18.89
CA GLN A 11 -10.12 20.49 18.74
C GLN A 11 -8.98 21.45 18.39
N ALA A 12 -7.85 21.37 19.09
CA ALA A 12 -6.68 22.19 18.83
C ALA A 12 -6.13 21.95 17.41
N LEU A 13 -6.02 20.68 16.99
CA LEU A 13 -5.58 20.32 15.64
C LEU A 13 -6.55 20.85 14.58
N ARG A 14 -7.87 20.73 14.79
CA ARG A 14 -8.89 21.22 13.86
C ARG A 14 -8.89 22.74 13.71
N ALA A 15 -8.55 23.47 14.77
CA ALA A 15 -8.41 24.92 14.75
C ALA A 15 -7.07 25.40 14.15
N SER A 16 -6.08 24.51 14.02
CA SER A 16 -4.71 24.85 13.61
C SER A 16 -4.61 25.30 12.14
N PRO A 17 -3.54 26.05 11.78
CA PRO A 17 -3.23 26.36 10.38
C PRO A 17 -3.06 25.12 9.49
N VAL A 18 -2.57 24.01 10.05
CA VAL A 18 -2.41 22.73 9.31
C VAL A 18 -3.76 22.23 8.81
N MET A 19 -4.79 22.21 9.67
CA MET A 19 -6.11 21.78 9.23
C MET A 19 -6.73 22.78 8.23
N GLN A 20 -6.49 24.07 8.40
CA GLN A 20 -6.93 25.08 7.42
C GLN A 20 -6.29 24.87 6.05
N GLU A 21 -5.02 24.48 6.00
CA GLU A 21 -4.32 24.13 4.75
C GLU A 21 -4.93 22.88 4.11
N LEU A 22 -5.10 21.79 4.87
CA LEU A 22 -5.72 20.56 4.37
C LEU A 22 -7.16 20.79 3.87
N GLN A 23 -7.92 21.66 4.53
CA GLN A 23 -9.27 22.02 4.08
C GLN A 23 -9.30 22.68 2.70
N LYS A 24 -8.28 23.47 2.33
CA LYS A 24 -8.21 24.13 1.01
C LYS A 24 -8.09 23.14 -0.15
N VAL A 25 -7.50 21.97 0.10
CA VAL A 25 -7.18 20.96 -0.92
C VAL A 25 -8.03 19.68 -0.81
N ARG A 26 -8.95 19.60 0.17
CA ARG A 26 -9.70 18.38 0.54
C ARG A 26 -10.42 17.66 -0.60
N ASN A 27 -10.81 18.39 -1.65
CA ASN A 27 -11.58 17.88 -2.78
C ASN A 27 -10.73 17.57 -4.02
N ILE A 28 -9.43 17.90 -4.02
CA ILE A 28 -8.56 17.71 -5.20
C ILE A 28 -8.45 16.22 -5.54
N ARG A 29 -7.93 15.39 -4.63
CA ARG A 29 -7.74 13.95 -4.87
C ARG A 29 -9.05 13.19 -5.15
N PRO A 30 -10.15 13.37 -4.38
CA PRO A 30 -11.43 12.71 -4.68
C PRO A 30 -12.01 13.10 -6.04
N GLY A 31 -11.69 14.28 -6.58
CA GLY A 31 -12.10 14.70 -7.92
C GLY A 31 -11.67 13.73 -9.02
N PHE A 32 -10.55 13.03 -8.82
CA PHE A 32 -10.00 12.05 -9.77
C PHE A 32 -10.68 10.69 -9.71
N ASN A 33 -11.59 10.44 -8.76
CA ASN A 33 -12.33 9.17 -8.67
C ASN A 33 -13.19 8.90 -9.92
N LYS A 34 -13.49 9.92 -10.72
CA LYS A 34 -14.25 9.81 -11.98
C LYS A 34 -13.39 10.03 -13.23
N GLY A 35 -12.07 9.85 -13.12
CA GLY A 35 -11.11 9.95 -14.22
C GLY A 35 -10.34 11.29 -14.26
N LEU A 36 -9.30 11.30 -15.09
CA LEU A 36 -8.30 12.37 -15.16
C LEU A 36 -8.90 13.76 -15.41
N TRP A 37 -9.70 13.91 -16.48
CA TRP A 37 -10.24 15.21 -16.89
C TRP A 37 -11.18 15.83 -15.85
N ARG A 38 -12.07 15.02 -15.26
CA ARG A 38 -12.96 15.48 -14.17
C ARG A 38 -12.15 15.87 -12.93
N GLY A 39 -11.09 15.11 -12.64
CA GLY A 39 -10.14 15.43 -11.59
C GLY A 39 -9.43 16.77 -11.81
N LEU A 40 -8.91 17.02 -13.00
CA LEU A 40 -8.23 18.27 -13.35
C LEU A 40 -9.16 19.48 -13.27
N ILE A 41 -10.38 19.38 -13.79
CA ILE A 41 -11.38 20.46 -13.69
C ILE A 41 -11.72 20.73 -12.22
N THR A 42 -11.95 19.67 -11.43
CA THR A 42 -12.22 19.80 -10.00
C THR A 42 -11.04 20.45 -9.28
N ALA A 43 -9.81 20.02 -9.56
CA ALA A 43 -8.60 20.55 -8.98
C ALA A 43 -8.43 22.04 -9.30
N ALA A 44 -8.65 22.46 -10.55
CA ALA A 44 -8.60 23.86 -10.95
C ALA A 44 -9.62 24.71 -10.18
N ILE A 45 -10.88 24.28 -10.11
CA ILE A 45 -11.93 25.01 -9.39
C ILE A 45 -11.63 25.08 -7.89
N GLU A 46 -11.25 23.97 -7.26
CA GLU A 46 -10.94 23.93 -5.82
C GLU A 46 -9.69 24.76 -5.49
N THR A 47 -8.70 24.81 -6.39
CA THR A 47 -7.51 25.65 -6.23
C THR A 47 -7.86 27.14 -6.34
N LEU A 48 -8.62 27.54 -7.37
CA LEU A 48 -9.06 28.93 -7.56
C LEU A 48 -9.95 29.42 -6.40
N THR A 49 -10.79 28.55 -5.86
CA THR A 49 -11.67 28.87 -4.73
C THR A 49 -11.02 28.65 -3.37
N ALA A 50 -9.77 28.15 -3.33
CA ALA A 50 -9.08 27.71 -2.13
C ALA A 50 -9.94 26.80 -1.23
N GLY A 51 -10.69 25.87 -1.83
CA GLY A 51 -11.56 24.91 -1.14
C GLY A 51 -12.77 25.53 -0.42
N LYS A 52 -13.15 26.78 -0.72
CA LYS A 52 -14.28 27.48 -0.08
C LYS A 52 -15.66 27.03 -0.58
N LEU A 53 -15.73 26.15 -1.57
CA LEU A 53 -17.00 25.60 -2.04
C LEU A 53 -17.70 24.82 -0.91
N PRO A 54 -19.04 24.94 -0.77
CA PRO A 54 -19.82 24.31 0.30
C PRO A 54 -20.06 22.82 0.02
N ARG A 55 -18.99 22.07 -0.25
CA ARG A 55 -19.01 20.63 -0.51
C ARG A 55 -17.74 19.96 0.01
N THR A 56 -17.87 18.67 0.33
CA THR A 56 -16.75 17.78 0.62
C THR A 56 -16.99 16.44 -0.06
N LEU A 57 -16.12 16.10 -1.01
CA LEU A 57 -16.16 14.84 -1.74
C LEU A 57 -15.69 13.69 -0.85
N ARG A 58 -16.22 12.49 -1.07
CA ARG A 58 -15.87 11.29 -0.30
C ARG A 58 -14.82 10.44 -1.02
N ASN A 59 -14.00 9.76 -0.22
CA ASN A 59 -13.10 8.70 -0.66
C ASN A 59 -13.71 7.32 -0.39
N HIS A 60 -13.05 6.28 -0.89
CA HIS A 60 -13.33 4.88 -0.63
C HIS A 60 -12.07 4.21 -0.07
N ALA A 61 -12.20 3.04 0.55
CA ALA A 61 -11.07 2.25 1.00
C ALA A 61 -10.28 1.70 -0.20
N ASP A 62 -8.95 1.68 -0.11
CA ASP A 62 -8.11 1.32 -1.25
C ASP A 62 -8.12 -0.19 -1.55
N HIS A 63 -8.30 -1.07 -0.56
CA HIS A 63 -8.49 -2.51 -0.76
C HIS A 63 -9.73 -2.83 -1.62
N ALA A 64 -10.78 -1.99 -1.54
CA ALA A 64 -12.03 -2.17 -2.26
C ALA A 64 -11.99 -1.66 -3.72
N SER A 65 -10.83 -1.17 -4.18
CA SER A 65 -10.70 -0.56 -5.52
C SER A 65 -10.20 -1.53 -6.61
N LEU A 66 -9.83 -2.76 -6.26
CA LEU A 66 -9.37 -3.76 -7.23
C LEU A 66 -10.55 -4.38 -7.98
N THR A 67 -10.40 -4.51 -9.29
CA THR A 67 -11.32 -5.26 -10.16
C THR A 67 -10.88 -6.71 -10.23
N LYS A 68 -11.85 -7.64 -10.24
CA LYS A 68 -11.57 -9.07 -10.41
C LYS A 68 -11.02 -9.37 -11.80
N LEU A 69 -10.22 -10.43 -11.93
CA LEU A 69 -9.62 -10.83 -13.20
C LEU A 69 -10.66 -11.16 -14.28
N GLU A 70 -11.80 -11.75 -13.91
CA GLU A 70 -12.89 -12.09 -14.85
C GLU A 70 -13.49 -10.85 -15.55
N ASP A 71 -13.49 -9.71 -14.88
CA ASP A 71 -14.01 -8.44 -15.40
C ASP A 71 -12.95 -7.61 -16.14
N LEU A 72 -11.69 -8.08 -16.13
CA LEU A 72 -10.57 -7.39 -16.74
C LEU A 72 -10.22 -7.99 -18.10
N LYS A 73 -10.01 -7.11 -19.08
CA LYS A 73 -9.31 -7.51 -20.31
C LYS A 73 -7.84 -7.70 -19.97
N PRO A 74 -7.18 -8.79 -20.44
CA PRO A 74 -5.74 -8.93 -20.31
C PRO A 74 -5.03 -7.68 -20.81
N VAL A 75 -4.31 -7.01 -19.91
CA VAL A 75 -3.53 -5.83 -20.26
C VAL A 75 -2.13 -6.31 -20.62
N GLU A 76 -1.70 -6.03 -21.84
CA GLU A 76 -0.31 -6.19 -22.20
C GLU A 76 0.52 -5.22 -21.36
N ARG A 77 1.33 -5.76 -20.46
CA ARG A 77 2.17 -4.95 -19.61
C ARG A 77 3.36 -4.48 -20.44
N GLN A 78 3.48 -3.16 -20.60
CA GLN A 78 4.58 -2.52 -21.34
C GLN A 78 5.86 -2.46 -20.49
N TRP A 79 6.27 -3.61 -19.94
CA TRP A 79 7.53 -3.71 -19.22
C TRP A 79 8.68 -3.48 -20.20
N VAL A 80 9.44 -2.42 -19.96
CA VAL A 80 10.65 -2.15 -20.71
C VAL A 80 11.85 -2.71 -19.96
N LYS A 81 12.84 -3.18 -20.70
CA LYS A 81 14.15 -3.48 -20.13
C LYS A 81 14.73 -2.20 -19.54
N ARG A 82 15.21 -2.27 -18.31
CA ARG A 82 15.87 -1.14 -17.62
C ARG A 82 17.38 -1.32 -17.70
N ASP A 83 18.07 -0.33 -18.25
CA ASP A 83 19.54 -0.39 -18.39
C ASP A 83 20.27 0.20 -17.16
N LEU A 84 19.68 1.21 -16.52
CA LEU A 84 20.23 1.88 -15.33
C LEU A 84 19.85 1.18 -14.02
N ALA A 85 20.74 1.23 -13.03
CA ALA A 85 20.47 0.76 -11.68
C ALA A 85 19.52 1.70 -10.91
N PRO A 86 18.69 1.18 -10.00
CA PRO A 86 18.39 -0.24 -9.80
C PRO A 86 17.54 -0.81 -10.96
N ARG A 87 17.96 -1.96 -11.48
CA ARG A 87 17.36 -2.57 -12.69
C ARG A 87 16.11 -3.38 -12.37
N ASP A 88 16.05 -3.94 -11.18
CA ASP A 88 14.96 -4.79 -10.70
C ASP A 88 14.64 -4.50 -9.23
N ARG A 89 13.64 -5.22 -8.68
CA ARG A 89 13.20 -5.06 -7.29
C ARG A 89 14.27 -5.48 -6.30
N LEU A 90 15.03 -6.55 -6.56
CA LEU A 90 16.05 -7.05 -5.64
C LEU A 90 17.20 -6.04 -5.49
N ALA A 91 17.67 -5.47 -6.61
CA ALA A 91 18.64 -4.38 -6.57
C ALA A 91 18.11 -3.17 -5.79
N SER A 92 16.81 -2.87 -5.90
CA SER A 92 16.17 -1.77 -5.14
C SER A 92 16.13 -2.07 -3.64
N VAL A 93 15.85 -3.32 -3.24
CA VAL A 93 15.88 -3.78 -1.84
C VAL A 93 17.29 -3.66 -1.28
N TYR A 94 18.32 -4.05 -2.05
CA TYR A 94 19.72 -3.87 -1.65
C TYR A 94 20.04 -2.40 -1.33
N PHE A 95 19.61 -1.45 -2.19
CA PHE A 95 19.84 -0.02 -1.93
C PHE A 95 19.00 0.56 -0.79
N ALA A 96 17.88 -0.08 -0.44
CA ALA A 96 17.16 0.27 0.78
C ALA A 96 17.94 -0.12 2.05
N ALA A 97 19.02 -0.91 1.90
CA ALA A 97 19.82 -1.45 2.99
C ALA A 97 18.94 -2.02 4.10
N THR A 98 17.86 -2.72 3.70
CA THR A 98 16.92 -3.31 4.63
C THR A 98 17.49 -4.61 5.17
N ASP A 99 17.39 -4.79 6.47
CA ASP A 99 17.95 -5.95 7.15
C ASP A 99 17.03 -6.40 8.30
N HIS A 100 16.94 -7.70 8.49
CA HIS A 100 16.13 -8.35 9.52
C HIS A 100 16.85 -9.64 9.90
N ASP A 101 16.90 -9.95 11.19
CA ASP A 101 17.27 -11.30 11.63
C ASP A 101 16.30 -12.32 10.99
N GLU A 102 16.82 -13.36 10.32
CA GLU A 102 16.01 -14.37 9.64
C GLU A 102 15.33 -15.33 10.62
N ASP A 103 15.86 -15.48 11.84
CA ASP A 103 15.31 -16.34 12.88
C ASP A 103 14.18 -15.66 13.68
N GLN A 104 13.89 -14.38 13.41
CA GLN A 104 12.80 -13.67 14.07
C GLN A 104 11.42 -14.10 13.52
N PRO A 105 10.34 -13.99 14.33
CA PRO A 105 8.99 -14.24 13.84
C PRO A 105 8.60 -13.37 12.64
N VAL A 106 7.94 -13.96 11.66
CA VAL A 106 7.44 -13.22 10.48
C VAL A 106 6.42 -12.17 10.92
N HIS A 107 6.78 -10.90 10.75
CA HIS A 107 5.99 -9.73 11.13
C HIS A 107 4.86 -9.40 10.12
N LEU A 108 4.69 -10.21 9.09
CA LEU A 108 3.64 -10.14 8.08
C LEU A 108 2.71 -11.33 8.25
N GLN A 109 1.74 -11.20 9.14
CA GLN A 109 0.89 -12.31 9.55
C GLN A 109 -0.26 -12.47 8.56
N ILE A 110 -0.47 -13.69 8.06
CA ILE A 110 -1.60 -14.01 7.19
C ILE A 110 -2.69 -14.66 8.04
N LEU A 111 -3.82 -13.98 8.22
CA LEU A 111 -4.91 -14.43 9.08
C LEU A 111 -5.66 -15.63 8.50
N GLU A 112 -5.76 -15.71 7.17
CA GLU A 112 -6.46 -16.79 6.44
C GLU A 112 -5.57 -17.32 5.28
N PRO A 113 -4.56 -18.16 5.57
CA PRO A 113 -3.58 -18.60 4.57
C PRO A 113 -4.19 -19.30 3.33
N ASP A 114 -5.28 -20.05 3.52
CA ASP A 114 -5.95 -20.77 2.43
C ASP A 114 -6.52 -19.83 1.35
N VAL A 115 -6.92 -18.61 1.74
CA VAL A 115 -7.41 -17.59 0.80
C VAL A 115 -6.32 -17.21 -0.21
N CYS A 116 -5.05 -17.22 0.20
CA CYS A 116 -3.92 -16.85 -0.66
C CYS A 116 -3.66 -17.83 -1.81
N VAL A 117 -4.06 -19.11 -1.69
CA VAL A 117 -3.86 -20.12 -2.75
C VAL A 117 -5.15 -20.50 -3.48
N THR A 118 -6.29 -20.00 -3.00
CA THR A 118 -7.62 -20.25 -3.58
C THR A 118 -8.22 -18.96 -4.14
N ARG A 119 -9.12 -18.33 -3.39
CA ARG A 119 -9.92 -17.18 -3.82
C ARG A 119 -9.08 -15.99 -4.27
N CYS A 120 -7.97 -15.68 -3.60
CA CYS A 120 -7.12 -14.55 -4.00
C CYS A 120 -6.38 -14.81 -5.31
N THR A 121 -5.96 -16.06 -5.54
CA THR A 121 -5.36 -16.47 -6.81
C THR A 121 -6.37 -16.39 -7.95
N GLU A 122 -7.59 -16.90 -7.74
CA GLU A 122 -8.65 -16.92 -8.76
C GLU A 122 -9.23 -15.53 -9.05
N GLU A 123 -9.65 -14.80 -8.01
CA GLU A 123 -10.36 -13.53 -8.17
C GLU A 123 -9.41 -12.39 -8.56
N TYR A 124 -8.18 -12.37 -8.05
CA TYR A 124 -7.26 -11.22 -8.17
C TYR A 124 -5.83 -11.57 -8.63
N GLY A 125 -5.47 -12.85 -8.78
CA GLY A 125 -4.14 -13.26 -9.21
C GLY A 125 -3.01 -12.93 -8.23
N ASN A 126 -3.28 -12.98 -6.91
CA ASN A 126 -2.31 -12.65 -5.85
C ASN A 126 -1.64 -11.28 -6.05
N PRO A 127 -2.40 -10.17 -5.95
CA PRO A 127 -1.90 -8.82 -6.24
C PRO A 127 -0.77 -8.39 -5.30
N CYS A 128 -0.60 -9.05 -4.14
CA CYS A 128 0.51 -8.82 -3.23
C CYS A 128 1.88 -9.05 -3.84
N THR A 129 1.99 -9.95 -4.81
CA THR A 129 3.22 -10.18 -5.59
C THR A 129 3.57 -9.00 -6.50
N GLN A 130 2.63 -8.07 -6.72
CA GLN A 130 2.75 -6.96 -7.66
C GLN A 130 2.86 -5.61 -6.97
N PHE A 131 1.97 -5.32 -6.00
CA PHE A 131 1.98 -4.05 -5.29
C PHE A 131 3.09 -3.97 -4.24
N CYS A 132 3.63 -5.12 -3.79
CA CYS A 132 4.73 -5.11 -2.84
C CYS A 132 5.97 -4.53 -3.52
N PRO A 133 6.54 -3.42 -3.00
CA PRO A 133 7.68 -2.79 -3.65
C PRO A 133 8.97 -3.60 -3.48
N ALA A 134 8.99 -4.58 -2.56
CA ALA A 134 10.20 -5.24 -2.10
C ALA A 134 10.20 -6.77 -2.30
N GLN A 135 9.34 -7.30 -3.18
CA GLN A 135 9.32 -8.74 -3.51
C GLN A 135 9.19 -9.65 -2.27
N VAL A 136 8.43 -9.22 -1.27
CA VAL A 136 8.23 -9.99 -0.03
C VAL A 136 7.33 -11.20 -0.25
N TYR A 137 6.32 -11.07 -1.12
CA TYR A 137 5.35 -12.13 -1.39
C TYR A 137 5.65 -12.79 -2.73
N GLU A 138 5.75 -14.12 -2.71
CA GLU A 138 5.97 -14.93 -3.90
C GLU A 138 5.11 -16.20 -3.84
N MET A 139 4.50 -16.57 -4.96
CA MET A 139 3.79 -17.85 -5.08
C MET A 139 4.77 -18.88 -5.65
N VAL A 140 5.20 -19.83 -4.82
CA VAL A 140 6.16 -20.87 -5.19
C VAL A 140 5.45 -22.21 -5.36
N GLU A 141 6.00 -23.09 -6.20
CA GLU A 141 5.49 -24.45 -6.37
C GLU A 141 5.64 -25.24 -5.07
N ASP A 142 4.62 -26.02 -4.73
CA ASP A 142 4.61 -26.90 -3.56
C ASP A 142 3.74 -28.12 -3.84
N THR A 143 4.39 -29.26 -4.07
CA THR A 143 3.71 -30.53 -4.37
C THR A 143 3.04 -31.15 -3.15
N ALA A 144 3.37 -30.70 -1.94
CA ALA A 144 2.68 -31.13 -0.72
C ALA A 144 1.38 -30.33 -0.47
N SER A 145 1.24 -29.15 -1.09
CA SER A 145 0.02 -28.35 -1.04
C SER A 145 -1.04 -28.89 -1.98
N ALA A 146 -2.30 -28.95 -1.52
CA ALA A 146 -3.44 -29.35 -2.36
C ALA A 146 -3.63 -28.43 -3.59
N ALA A 147 -3.19 -27.17 -3.50
CA ALA A 147 -3.26 -26.20 -4.60
C ALA A 147 -2.04 -26.27 -5.56
N GLY A 148 -1.04 -27.13 -5.28
CA GLY A 148 0.20 -27.22 -6.04
C GLY A 148 1.14 -26.01 -5.89
N LYS A 149 0.74 -25.01 -5.10
CA LYS A 149 1.49 -23.80 -4.78
C LYS A 149 1.28 -23.42 -3.32
N ARG A 150 2.21 -22.60 -2.81
CA ARG A 150 2.11 -21.94 -1.52
C ARG A 150 2.58 -20.49 -1.60
N LEU A 151 2.14 -19.67 -0.65
CA LEU A 151 2.69 -18.34 -0.46
C LEU A 151 4.01 -18.45 0.32
N GLN A 152 5.09 -17.92 -0.25
CA GLN A 152 6.37 -17.69 0.42
C GLN A 152 6.44 -16.23 0.85
N ILE A 153 6.82 -15.99 2.11
CA ILE A 153 7.00 -14.65 2.67
C ILE A 153 8.50 -14.45 2.97
N ASN A 154 9.17 -13.66 2.13
CA ASN A 154 10.56 -13.25 2.29
C ASN A 154 10.62 -12.01 3.19
N ALA A 155 10.30 -12.18 4.47
CA ALA A 155 10.08 -11.08 5.42
C ALA A 155 11.31 -10.16 5.58
N ALA A 156 12.52 -10.69 5.39
CA ALA A 156 13.76 -9.91 5.46
C ALA A 156 13.84 -8.78 4.43
N ASN A 157 13.15 -8.91 3.29
CA ASN A 157 13.10 -7.85 2.28
C ASN A 157 12.15 -6.70 2.66
N CYS A 158 11.34 -6.82 3.71
CA CYS A 158 10.30 -5.85 4.00
C CYS A 158 10.87 -4.45 4.23
N VAL A 159 10.26 -3.42 3.63
CA VAL A 159 10.67 -2.01 3.79
C VAL A 159 9.66 -1.18 4.60
N HIS A 160 8.75 -1.87 5.30
CA HIS A 160 7.79 -1.29 6.25
C HIS A 160 6.84 -0.23 5.66
N CYS A 161 6.66 -0.22 4.33
CA CYS A 161 5.79 0.71 3.60
C CYS A 161 4.29 0.60 3.93
N LYS A 162 3.85 -0.49 4.58
CA LYS A 162 2.46 -0.82 4.92
C LYS A 162 1.50 -1.02 3.74
N THR A 163 1.99 -1.01 2.49
CA THR A 163 1.12 -1.20 1.31
C THR A 163 0.33 -2.50 1.35
N CYS A 164 0.91 -3.60 1.82
CA CYS A 164 0.24 -4.89 1.88
C CYS A 164 -0.95 -4.92 2.84
N ASP A 165 -0.80 -4.31 4.01
CA ASP A 165 -1.85 -4.12 5.03
C ASP A 165 -3.03 -3.28 4.48
N ILE A 166 -2.73 -2.31 3.62
CA ILE A 166 -3.72 -1.38 3.05
C ILE A 166 -4.40 -1.92 1.77
N LYS A 167 -3.63 -2.58 0.89
CA LYS A 167 -4.06 -2.91 -0.49
C LYS A 167 -4.66 -4.29 -0.64
N ASP A 168 -4.41 -5.19 0.30
CA ASP A 168 -4.94 -6.55 0.24
C ASP A 168 -6.48 -6.54 0.16
N PRO A 169 -7.09 -7.04 -0.94
CA PRO A 169 -8.54 -6.99 -1.14
C PRO A 169 -9.34 -7.77 -0.07
N TYR A 170 -8.70 -8.71 0.63
CA TYR A 170 -9.33 -9.49 1.69
C TYR A 170 -9.05 -8.96 3.10
N GLN A 171 -8.10 -8.02 3.26
CA GLN A 171 -7.70 -7.47 4.56
C GLN A 171 -7.25 -8.56 5.56
N ILE A 172 -6.51 -9.56 5.07
CA ILE A 172 -5.99 -10.70 5.85
C ILE A 172 -4.47 -10.64 6.07
N ILE A 173 -3.77 -9.68 5.46
CA ILE A 173 -2.38 -9.38 5.80
C ILE A 173 -2.36 -8.40 6.97
N ASN A 174 -1.90 -8.85 8.13
CA ASN A 174 -1.73 -8.03 9.33
C ASN A 174 -0.24 -7.70 9.51
N TRP A 175 0.13 -6.45 9.24
CA TRP A 175 1.50 -5.97 9.52
C TRP A 175 1.67 -5.68 11.01
N VAL A 176 2.66 -6.30 11.65
CA VAL A 176 3.10 -5.97 13.00
C VAL A 176 4.54 -5.47 12.98
N THR A 177 4.96 -4.77 14.03
CA THR A 177 6.34 -4.30 14.13
C THR A 177 7.28 -5.51 14.34
N PRO A 178 8.37 -5.65 13.55
CA PRO A 178 9.41 -6.65 13.79
C PRO A 178 10.24 -6.33 15.03
N GLU A 179 11.31 -7.11 15.27
CA GLU A 179 12.28 -6.80 16.30
C GLU A 179 12.91 -5.41 16.10
N GLY A 180 13.16 -4.72 17.21
CA GLY A 180 13.65 -3.34 17.19
C GLY A 180 15.00 -3.23 16.49
N GLY A 181 15.11 -2.30 15.53
CA GLY A 181 16.31 -2.10 14.72
C GLY A 181 16.29 -2.83 13.37
N SER A 182 15.36 -3.77 13.17
CA SER A 182 15.13 -4.38 11.85
C SER A 182 14.40 -3.40 10.92
N GLY A 183 14.57 -3.56 9.61
CA GLY A 183 13.95 -2.73 8.58
C GLY A 183 14.93 -1.97 7.70
N PRO A 184 14.42 -1.03 6.89
CA PRO A 184 15.25 -0.25 5.98
C PRO A 184 16.23 0.68 6.71
N ASN A 185 17.49 0.67 6.27
CA ASN A 185 18.52 1.59 6.74
C ASN A 185 18.78 2.71 5.72
N TYR A 186 17.88 3.69 5.75
CA TYR A 186 17.91 4.80 4.80
C TYR A 186 18.93 5.87 5.17
N GLN A 187 19.96 6.04 4.34
CA GLN A 187 20.92 7.13 4.45
C GLN A 187 20.55 8.27 3.49
N ASN A 188 20.16 9.42 4.04
CA ASN A 188 19.84 10.65 3.30
C ASN A 188 18.64 10.54 2.34
N LEU A 189 17.49 10.06 2.84
CA LEU A 189 16.22 9.95 2.10
C LEU A 189 15.34 11.19 2.24
#